data_AF-A0A1G7C2U8-F1
#
_entry.id   AF-A0A1G7C2U8-F1
#
_cell.length_a   1.000
_cell.length_b   1.000
_cell.length_c   1.000
_cell.angle_alpha   90.00
_cell.angle_beta   90.00
_cell.angle_gamma   90.00
#
_symmetry.space_group_name_H-M   'P 1'
#
loop_
_entity.id
_entity.type
_entity.pdbx_description
1 polymer ?
#
loop_
_entity_poly.entity_id
_entity_poly.type
_entity_poly.pdbx_seq_one_letter_code
_entity_poly.pdbx_strand_id
1 'polypeptide(L)'
;MIRISQLPLIQNPGQFYSTELILLVDVLLVGDAPRQMREYIKNVHGGFIYDKKTYIPITLTGTPESLLANAGKPIVFKFDRGFENHYHFNGDLNELIWHKKLYNISGLIDQPSVQFEREEDFITGRYLAGYREYVEVDSEDKMLSIPVQSPAIGLKAMKGLRPVRKD
;
A
#
# COMPACT_ATOMS: atom_id res chain seq x y z
N MET A 1 3.87 -0.32 -24.00
CA MET A 1 4.32 -0.28 -22.59
C MET A 1 3.35 0.57 -21.80
N ILE A 2 3.03 0.14 -20.58
CA ILE A 2 2.03 0.76 -19.71
C ILE A 2 2.73 1.68 -18.73
N ARG A 3 2.21 2.89 -18.53
CA ARG A 3 2.73 3.86 -17.56
C ARG A 3 2.11 3.62 -16.20
N ILE A 4 2.92 3.31 -15.21
CA ILE A 4 2.53 3.17 -13.80
C ILE A 4 1.93 4.49 -13.30
N SER A 5 2.48 5.62 -13.72
CA SER A 5 1.99 6.95 -13.35
C SER A 5 0.53 7.23 -13.76
N GLN A 6 0.02 6.46 -14.72
CA GLN A 6 -1.34 6.58 -15.26
C GLN A 6 -2.29 5.49 -14.72
N LEU A 7 -1.78 4.52 -13.96
CA LEU A 7 -2.61 3.47 -13.38
C LEU A 7 -3.45 4.01 -12.21
N PRO A 8 -4.67 3.49 -12.02
CA PRO A 8 -5.52 3.88 -10.90
C PRO A 8 -4.90 3.38 -9.59
N LEU A 9 -4.63 4.32 -8.69
CA LEU A 9 -4.07 4.03 -7.37
C LEU A 9 -5.15 3.48 -6.42
N ILE A 10 -4.81 2.46 -5.64
CA ILE A 10 -5.63 1.95 -4.56
C ILE A 10 -5.41 2.82 -3.32
N GLN A 11 -6.48 3.44 -2.83
CA GLN A 11 -6.45 4.48 -1.79
C GLN A 11 -7.04 4.02 -0.45
N ASN A 12 -7.71 2.88 -0.40
CA ASN A 12 -8.29 2.35 0.82
C ASN A 12 -8.44 0.82 0.74
N PRO A 13 -8.59 0.14 1.89
CA PRO A 13 -8.74 -1.32 1.93
C PRO A 13 -9.94 -1.84 1.13
N GLY A 14 -11.05 -1.09 1.09
CA GLY A 14 -12.22 -1.48 0.30
C GLY A 14 -11.91 -1.63 -1.19
N GLN A 15 -11.17 -0.67 -1.76
CA GLN A 15 -10.68 -0.75 -3.14
C GLN A 15 -9.70 -1.91 -3.34
N PHE A 16 -8.86 -2.19 -2.34
CA PHE A 16 -7.90 -3.30 -2.41
C PHE A 16 -8.63 -4.64 -2.56
N TYR A 17 -9.58 -4.93 -1.67
CA TYR A 17 -10.31 -6.20 -1.69
C TYR A 17 -11.32 -6.32 -2.84
N SER A 18 -11.74 -5.21 -3.45
CA SER A 18 -12.62 -5.23 -4.63
C SER A 18 -11.86 -5.38 -5.95
N THR A 19 -10.52 -5.41 -5.92
CA THR A 19 -9.68 -5.46 -7.11
C THR A 19 -9.35 -6.91 -7.47
N GLU A 20 -9.47 -7.29 -8.74
CA GLU A 20 -9.14 -8.66 -9.18
C GLU A 20 -7.64 -8.86 -9.40
N LEU A 21 -6.98 -7.84 -9.95
CA LEU A 21 -5.54 -7.85 -10.20
C LEU A 21 -4.90 -6.54 -9.74
N ILE A 22 -3.88 -6.67 -8.91
CA ILE A 22 -3.12 -5.57 -8.35
C ILE A 22 -1.69 -5.54 -8.89
N LEU A 23 -1.13 -4.35 -8.94
CA LEU A 23 0.29 -4.10 -9.13
C LEU A 23 0.82 -3.44 -7.84
N LEU A 24 1.76 -4.11 -7.20
CA LEU A 24 2.58 -3.54 -6.13
C LEU A 24 3.84 -2.95 -6.77
N VAL A 25 4.12 -1.69 -6.47
CA VAL A 25 5.32 -0.98 -6.91
C VAL A 25 6.10 -0.53 -5.69
N ASP A 26 7.37 -0.88 -5.65
CA ASP A 26 8.30 -0.45 -4.60
C ASP A 26 9.72 -0.26 -5.17
N VAL A 27 10.65 0.13 -4.31
CA VAL A 27 12.04 0.35 -4.68
C VAL A 27 12.97 -0.38 -3.73
N LEU A 28 13.86 -1.18 -4.30
CA LEU A 28 14.89 -1.90 -3.57
C LEU A 28 16.20 -1.10 -3.56
N LEU A 29 16.75 -0.87 -2.38
CA LEU A 29 18.12 -0.36 -2.23
C LEU A 29 19.11 -1.52 -2.41
N VAL A 30 19.99 -1.40 -3.40
CA VAL A 30 21.04 -2.39 -3.70
C VAL A 30 22.28 -2.18 -2.82
N GLY A 31 22.36 -1.05 -2.11
CA GLY A 31 23.53 -0.68 -1.29
C GLY A 31 24.70 -0.14 -2.12
N ASP A 32 25.89 -0.16 -1.52
CA ASP A 32 27.15 0.27 -2.15
C ASP A 32 27.73 -0.82 -3.06
N ALA A 33 27.04 -1.09 -4.16
CA ALA A 33 27.53 -2.00 -5.18
C ALA A 33 28.78 -1.40 -5.90
N PRO A 34 29.80 -2.22 -6.21
CA PRO A 34 30.94 -1.81 -7.04
C PRO A 34 30.48 -1.21 -8.38
N ARG A 35 31.28 -0.29 -8.96
CA ARG A 35 30.90 0.43 -10.21
C ARG A 35 30.42 -0.50 -11.34
N GLN A 36 31.15 -1.58 -11.60
CA GLN A 36 30.78 -2.54 -12.64
C GLN A 36 29.41 -3.19 -12.39
N MET A 37 29.07 -3.43 -11.12
CA MET A 37 27.79 -4.01 -10.71
C MET A 37 26.65 -2.99 -10.83
N ARG A 38 26.90 -1.72 -10.49
CA ARG A 38 25.92 -0.64 -10.73
C ARG A 38 25.58 -0.50 -12.21
N GLU A 39 26.59 -0.53 -13.07
CA GLU A 39 26.42 -0.50 -14.53
C GLU A 39 25.64 -1.75 -15.02
N TYR A 40 25.95 -2.93 -14.48
CA TYR A 40 25.21 -4.15 -14.79
C TYR A 40 23.72 -4.07 -14.41
N ILE A 41 23.43 -3.68 -13.17
CA ILE A 41 22.06 -3.58 -12.64
C ILE A 41 21.24 -2.56 -13.43
N LYS A 42 21.84 -1.43 -13.80
CA LYS A 42 21.19 -0.42 -14.63
C LYS A 42 20.81 -0.96 -16.01
N ASN A 43 21.74 -1.68 -16.65
CA ASN A 43 21.54 -2.16 -18.01
C ASN A 43 20.57 -3.36 -18.07
N VAL A 44 20.68 -4.29 -17.14
CA VAL A 44 19.94 -5.57 -17.19
C VAL A 44 18.66 -5.54 -16.38
N HIS A 45 18.70 -5.03 -15.15
CA HIS A 45 17.57 -5.08 -14.22
C HIS A 45 16.79 -3.77 -14.15
N GLY A 46 17.14 -2.77 -14.96
CA GLY A 46 16.46 -1.47 -14.99
C GLY A 46 16.67 -0.66 -13.71
N GLY A 47 17.79 -0.86 -13.02
CA GLY A 47 18.12 -0.04 -11.87
C GLY A 47 18.55 1.38 -12.25
N PHE A 48 18.45 2.30 -11.29
CA PHE A 48 18.78 3.71 -11.46
C PHE A 48 19.56 4.24 -10.26
N ILE A 49 20.15 5.41 -10.42
CA ILE A 49 20.97 6.05 -9.36
C ILE A 49 20.23 7.27 -8.85
N TYR A 50 20.03 7.31 -7.53
CA TYR A 50 19.48 8.46 -6.83
C TYR A 50 20.28 8.70 -5.55
N ASP A 51 20.63 9.95 -5.26
CA ASP A 51 21.44 10.34 -4.10
C ASP A 51 22.68 9.45 -3.88
N LYS A 52 23.44 9.22 -4.96
CA LYS A 52 24.65 8.36 -5.01
C LYS A 52 24.43 6.86 -4.69
N LYS A 53 23.20 6.45 -4.36
CA LYS A 53 22.81 5.07 -4.10
C LYS A 53 22.16 4.45 -5.34
N THR A 54 22.26 3.12 -5.43
CA THR A 54 21.68 2.35 -6.55
C THR A 54 20.39 1.71 -6.11
N TYR A 55 19.35 1.88 -6.91
CA TYR A 55 18.01 1.41 -6.65
C TYR A 55 17.51 0.55 -7.80
N ILE A 56 16.63 -0.40 -7.50
CA ILE A 56 15.94 -1.21 -8.50
C ILE A 56 14.43 -1.08 -8.25
N PRO A 57 13.64 -0.70 -9.27
CA PRO A 57 12.19 -0.72 -9.14
C PRO A 57 11.71 -2.18 -9.06
N ILE A 58 10.90 -2.47 -8.05
CA ILE A 58 10.20 -3.73 -7.90
C ILE A 58 8.76 -3.53 -8.37
N THR A 59 8.33 -4.39 -9.27
CA THR A 59 6.93 -4.48 -9.70
C THR A 59 6.45 -5.92 -9.51
N LEU A 60 5.47 -6.13 -8.65
CA LEU A 60 4.87 -7.43 -8.39
C LEU A 60 3.39 -7.39 -8.75
N THR A 61 2.96 -8.32 -9.61
CA THR A 61 1.56 -8.47 -10.00
C THR A 61 0.96 -9.69 -9.31
N GLY A 62 -0.30 -9.59 -8.89
CA GLY A 62 -1.01 -10.71 -8.28
C GLY A 62 -2.43 -10.34 -7.88
N THR A 63 -3.12 -11.26 -7.22
CA THR A 63 -4.41 -10.96 -6.58
C THR A 63 -4.19 -10.41 -5.16
N PRO A 64 -5.15 -9.68 -4.58
CA PRO A 64 -5.09 -9.23 -3.19
C PRO A 64 -4.76 -10.36 -2.19
N GLU A 65 -5.38 -11.53 -2.38
CA GLU A 65 -5.20 -12.70 -1.52
C GLU A 65 -3.78 -13.25 -1.61
N SER A 66 -3.21 -13.28 -2.81
CA SER A 66 -1.83 -13.73 -3.05
C SER A 66 -0.82 -12.82 -2.34
N LEU A 67 -1.03 -11.50 -2.39
CA LEU A 67 -0.14 -10.56 -1.69
C LEU A 67 -0.17 -10.78 -0.18
N LEU A 68 -1.37 -10.90 0.41
CA LEU A 68 -1.54 -11.12 1.85
C LEU A 68 -1.01 -12.49 2.29
N ALA A 69 -1.20 -13.54 1.49
CA ALA A 69 -0.67 -14.88 1.78
C ALA A 69 0.88 -14.95 1.75
N ASN A 70 1.53 -13.95 1.17
CA ASN A 70 2.98 -13.79 1.14
C ASN A 70 3.50 -12.76 2.15
N ALA A 71 2.64 -12.23 3.02
CA ALA A 71 3.08 -11.42 4.16
C ALA A 71 4.08 -12.21 5.03
N GLY A 72 5.16 -11.54 5.43
CA GLY A 72 6.24 -12.09 6.23
C GLY A 72 7.20 -13.03 5.49
N LYS A 73 6.93 -13.39 4.23
CA LYS A 73 7.82 -14.25 3.44
C LYS A 73 8.83 -13.41 2.65
N PRO A 74 10.14 -13.73 2.70
CA PRO A 74 11.12 -13.06 1.86
C PRO A 74 10.87 -13.39 0.39
N ILE A 75 10.72 -12.35 -0.43
CA ILE A 75 10.79 -12.47 -1.88
C ILE A 75 12.25 -12.28 -2.28
N VAL A 76 12.90 -13.38 -2.65
CA VAL A 76 14.32 -13.38 -3.01
C VAL A 76 14.48 -12.97 -4.46
N PHE A 77 15.08 -11.80 -4.66
CA PHE A 77 15.55 -11.34 -5.96
C PHE A 77 17.00 -11.80 -6.14
N LYS A 78 17.18 -12.84 -6.95
CA LYS A 78 18.50 -13.30 -7.38
C LYS A 78 18.91 -12.54 -8.63
N PHE A 79 20.06 -11.88 -8.55
CA PHE A 79 20.68 -11.22 -9.67
C PHE A 79 21.86 -12.06 -10.15
N ASP A 80 22.13 -12.02 -11.45
CA ASP A 80 23.28 -12.73 -12.00
C ASP A 80 24.57 -12.26 -11.31
N ARG A 81 25.51 -13.19 -11.09
CA ARG A 81 26.76 -13.02 -10.32
C ARG A 81 26.64 -13.18 -8.79
N GLY A 82 25.63 -13.91 -8.32
CA GLY A 82 25.55 -14.37 -6.93
C GLY A 82 25.13 -13.28 -5.94
N PHE A 83 24.49 -12.22 -6.43
CA PHE A 83 23.93 -11.16 -5.61
C PHE A 83 22.46 -11.45 -5.33
N GLU A 84 22.07 -11.43 -4.06
CA GLU A 84 20.70 -11.72 -3.63
C GLU A 84 20.21 -10.57 -2.76
N ASN A 85 19.00 -10.08 -3.04
CA ASN A 85 18.29 -9.19 -2.15
C ASN A 85 16.95 -9.78 -1.76
N HIS A 86 16.52 -9.42 -0.56
CA HIS A 86 15.30 -9.94 0.02
C HIS A 86 14.36 -8.77 0.21
N TYR A 87 13.27 -8.77 -0.56
CA TYR A 87 12.15 -7.89 -0.29
C TYR A 87 11.24 -8.56 0.72
N HIS A 88 10.84 -7.83 1.75
CA HIS A 88 9.93 -8.32 2.78
C HIS A 88 8.70 -7.43 2.80
N PHE A 89 7.55 -8.03 2.52
CA PHE A 89 6.27 -7.41 2.84
C PHE A 89 5.89 -7.79 4.27
N ASN A 90 5.72 -6.81 5.15
CA ASN A 90 5.41 -7.02 6.57
C ASN A 90 3.94 -7.41 6.85
N GLY A 91 3.07 -7.33 5.85
CA GLY A 91 1.64 -7.61 6.00
C GLY A 91 0.76 -6.40 6.29
N ASP A 92 1.34 -5.21 6.46
CA ASP A 92 0.56 -3.99 6.73
C ASP A 92 0.03 -3.38 5.43
N LEU A 93 -1.26 -3.61 5.17
CA LEU A 93 -1.95 -3.05 4.01
C LEU A 93 -2.09 -1.51 4.09
N ASN A 94 -2.28 -0.97 5.29
CA ASN A 94 -2.46 0.47 5.47
C ASN A 94 -1.16 1.21 5.17
N GLU A 95 -0.02 0.66 5.57
CA GLU A 95 1.29 1.18 5.19
C GLU A 95 1.48 1.21 3.67
N LEU A 96 1.14 0.12 2.97
CA LEU A 96 1.25 0.06 1.50
C LEU A 96 0.38 1.10 0.80
N ILE A 97 -0.86 1.27 1.27
CA ILE A 97 -1.80 2.27 0.76
C ILE A 97 -1.28 3.68 1.04
N TRP A 98 -0.81 3.93 2.26
CA TRP A 98 -0.25 5.22 2.68
C TRP A 98 0.93 5.64 1.80
N HIS A 99 1.83 4.69 1.53
CA HIS A 99 2.98 4.91 0.64
C HIS A 99 2.62 4.85 -0.85
N LYS A 100 1.35 4.69 -1.21
CA LYS A 100 0.86 4.69 -2.60
C LYS A 100 1.57 3.63 -3.45
N LYS A 101 1.76 2.43 -2.88
CA LYS A 101 2.46 1.32 -3.52
C LYS A 101 1.53 0.42 -4.34
N LEU A 102 0.22 0.51 -4.15
CA LEU A 102 -0.76 -0.41 -4.74
C LEU A 102 -1.57 0.25 -5.86
N TYR A 103 -1.62 -0.39 -7.01
CA TYR A 103 -2.37 0.05 -8.19
C TYR A 103 -3.33 -1.04 -8.65
N ASN A 104 -4.49 -0.63 -9.13
CA ASN A 104 -5.45 -1.55 -9.74
C ASN A 104 -5.11 -1.73 -11.22
N ILE A 105 -4.90 -2.98 -11.63
CA ILE A 105 -4.62 -3.37 -13.01
C ILE A 105 -5.62 -4.40 -13.53
N SER A 106 -6.80 -4.51 -12.92
CA SER A 106 -7.85 -5.48 -13.30
C SER A 106 -8.27 -5.31 -14.76
N GLY A 107 -8.23 -4.08 -15.31
CA GLY A 107 -8.48 -3.84 -16.73
C GLY A 107 -7.45 -4.45 -17.70
N LEU A 108 -6.38 -5.06 -17.17
CA LEU A 108 -5.30 -5.69 -17.93
C LEU A 108 -5.29 -7.21 -17.75
N ILE A 109 -6.29 -7.80 -17.08
CA ILE A 109 -6.30 -9.22 -16.69
C ILE A 109 -6.23 -10.17 -17.89
N ASP A 110 -6.83 -9.80 -19.02
CA ASP A 110 -6.83 -10.60 -20.24
C ASP A 110 -5.55 -10.44 -21.08
N GLN A 111 -4.60 -9.61 -20.64
CA GLN A 111 -3.35 -9.42 -21.38
C GLN A 111 -2.35 -10.54 -21.05
N PRO A 112 -1.81 -11.24 -22.07
CA PRO A 112 -0.90 -12.36 -21.85
C PRO A 112 0.46 -11.93 -21.30
N SER A 113 0.85 -10.67 -21.46
CA SER A 113 2.08 -10.11 -20.91
C SER A 113 1.90 -8.62 -20.66
N VAL A 114 2.11 -8.20 -19.42
CA VAL A 114 2.04 -6.80 -19.01
C VAL A 114 3.46 -6.27 -18.90
N GLN A 115 3.80 -5.26 -19.72
CA GLN A 115 5.10 -4.60 -19.69
C GLN A 115 4.94 -3.14 -19.29
N PHE A 116 5.59 -2.74 -18.20
CA PHE A 116 5.57 -1.39 -17.68
C PHE A 116 6.72 -0.54 -18.24
N GLU A 117 6.47 0.76 -18.42
CA GLU A 117 7.50 1.73 -18.77
C GLU A 117 8.44 1.99 -17.58
N ARG A 118 9.73 2.21 -17.87
CA ARG A 118 10.72 2.58 -16.85
C ARG A 118 10.55 4.07 -16.52
N GLU A 119 9.69 4.37 -15.57
CA GLU A 119 9.40 5.74 -15.15
C GLU A 119 10.30 6.16 -13.97
N GLU A 120 11.62 6.26 -14.20
CA GLU A 120 12.62 6.55 -13.16
C GLU A 120 12.31 7.82 -12.35
N ASP A 121 11.93 8.92 -13.02
CA ASP A 121 11.59 10.19 -12.38
C ASP A 121 10.35 10.08 -11.49
N PHE A 122 9.34 9.35 -11.96
CA PHE A 122 8.11 9.12 -11.21
C PHE A 122 8.37 8.26 -9.96
N ILE A 123 9.11 7.16 -10.13
CA ILE A 123 9.46 6.25 -9.03
C ILE A 123 10.31 6.98 -8.00
N THR A 124 11.30 7.75 -8.45
CA THR A 124 12.14 8.57 -7.58
C THR A 124 11.31 9.60 -6.82
N GLY A 125 10.47 10.37 -7.52
CA GLY A 125 9.63 11.40 -6.92
C GLY A 125 8.65 10.83 -5.88
N ARG A 126 8.09 9.64 -6.15
CA ARG A 126 7.08 9.03 -5.28
C ARG A 126 7.65 8.27 -4.10
N TYR A 127 8.65 7.41 -4.33
CA TYR A 127 9.08 6.41 -3.35
C TYR A 127 10.40 6.75 -2.66
N LEU A 128 11.17 7.71 -3.19
CA LEU A 128 12.46 8.10 -2.61
C LEU A 128 12.44 9.55 -2.11
N ALA A 129 12.27 10.52 -3.00
CA ALA A 129 12.28 11.94 -2.64
C ALA A 129 11.04 12.33 -1.80
N GLY A 130 9.89 11.76 -2.13
CA GLY A 130 8.63 11.97 -1.41
C GLY A 130 8.38 11.00 -0.26
N TYR A 131 9.37 10.15 0.09
CA TYR A 131 9.20 9.18 1.16
C TYR A 131 8.93 9.88 2.49
N ARG A 132 7.98 9.33 3.24
CA ARG A 132 7.66 9.73 4.60
C ARG A 132 7.52 8.46 5.41
N GLU A 133 7.94 8.48 6.67
CA GLU A 133 7.72 7.35 7.56
C GLU A 133 6.21 7.13 7.74
N TYR A 134 5.80 5.86 7.77
CA TYR A 134 4.43 5.52 8.07
C TYR A 134 4.16 5.84 9.54
N VAL A 135 3.14 6.66 9.76
CA VAL A 135 2.62 6.91 11.10
C VAL A 135 1.29 6.18 11.14
N GLU A 136 1.21 5.16 11.99
CA GLU A 136 -0.05 4.50 12.29
C GLU A 136 -0.98 5.58 12.85
N VAL A 137 -1.92 6.02 12.02
CA VAL A 137 -2.97 6.91 12.49
C VAL A 137 -3.84 6.00 13.32
N ASP A 138 -3.79 6.17 14.65
CA ASP A 138 -4.77 5.59 15.54
C ASP A 138 -6.13 5.90 14.94
N SER A 139 -6.71 4.91 14.26
CA SER A 139 -8.12 4.95 13.95
C SER A 139 -8.75 4.97 15.33
N GLU A 140 -9.13 6.15 15.79
CA GLU A 140 -10.16 6.31 16.80
C GLU A 140 -11.38 5.58 16.25
N ASP A 141 -11.41 4.26 16.40
CA ASP A 141 -12.62 3.53 16.66
C ASP A 141 -13.11 4.11 17.98
N LYS A 142 -13.76 5.28 17.87
CA LYS A 142 -14.89 5.61 18.72
C LYS A 142 -15.91 4.50 18.44
N MET A 143 -15.66 3.32 19.00
CA MET A 143 -16.72 2.47 19.52
C MET A 143 -17.62 3.46 20.25
N LEU A 144 -18.85 3.60 19.78
CA LEU A 144 -19.89 4.34 20.48
C LEU A 144 -19.82 3.91 21.94
N SER A 145 -19.22 4.75 22.78
CA SER A 145 -19.02 4.43 24.18
C SER A 145 -20.42 4.31 24.75
N ILE A 146 -20.85 3.09 25.06
CA ILE A 146 -22.11 2.87 25.76
C ILE A 146 -21.96 3.66 27.05
N PRO A 147 -22.80 4.68 27.31
CA PRO A 147 -22.65 5.48 28.50
C PRO A 147 -22.77 4.54 29.70
N VAL A 148 -21.74 4.53 30.56
CA VAL A 148 -21.65 3.71 31.78
C VAL A 148 -22.82 3.99 32.74
N GLN A 149 -23.48 5.13 32.56
CA GLN A 149 -24.76 5.43 33.21
C GLN A 149 -25.86 5.52 32.16
N SER A 150 -26.80 4.58 32.22
CA SER A 150 -28.15 4.80 31.70
C SER A 150 -28.65 6.13 32.25
N PRO A 151 -29.10 7.09 31.41
CA PRO A 151 -29.77 8.27 31.95
C PRO A 151 -30.93 7.74 32.79
N ALA A 152 -31.01 8.17 34.05
CA ALA A 152 -32.13 7.84 34.91
C ALA A 152 -33.39 8.47 34.29
N ILE A 153 -34.05 7.73 33.41
CA ILE A 153 -35.40 8.05 32.96
C ILE A 153 -36.29 7.73 34.14
N GLY A 154 -36.45 8.72 35.01
CA GLY A 154 -37.25 8.59 36.21
C GLY A 154 -37.23 9.86 37.04
N LEU A 155 -38.40 10.50 37.14
CA LEU A 155 -38.80 11.37 38.25
C LEU A 155 -38.41 12.86 38.18
N LYS A 156 -38.52 13.50 37.02
CA LYS A 156 -39.04 14.89 37.02
C LYS A 156 -40.50 14.87 36.60
N ALA A 157 -41.39 15.07 37.55
CA ALA A 157 -42.79 15.31 37.28
C ALA A 157 -42.91 16.49 36.31
N MET A 158 -43.49 16.26 35.12
CA MET A 158 -43.80 17.32 34.18
C MET A 158 -44.91 18.19 34.79
N LYS A 159 -44.51 19.26 35.49
CA LYS A 159 -45.43 20.32 35.92
C LYS A 159 -46.06 20.94 34.67
N GLY A 160 -47.34 20.66 34.43
CA GLY A 160 -48.13 21.35 33.40
C GLY A 160 -49.12 20.49 32.62
N LEU A 161 -49.03 19.16 32.68
CA LEU A 161 -49.95 18.30 31.92
C LEU A 161 -51.11 17.83 32.80
N ARG A 162 -52.32 18.31 32.51
CA ARG A 162 -53.56 17.82 33.14
C ARG A 162 -53.87 16.41 32.61
N PRO A 163 -54.19 15.44 33.48
CA PRO A 163 -54.59 14.11 33.02
C PRO A 163 -55.96 14.18 32.33
N VAL A 164 -56.05 13.60 31.15
CA VAL A 164 -57.31 13.43 30.41
C VAL A 164 -58.10 12.32 31.08
N ARG A 165 -59.31 12.64 31.58
CA ARG A 165 -60.26 11.63 32.05
C ARG A 165 -60.71 10.79 30.85
N LYS A 166 -60.63 9.47 30.98
CA LYS A 166 -61.32 8.54 30.08
C LYS A 166 -62.78 8.46 30.53
N ASP A 167 -63.70 8.71 29.60
CA ASP A 167 -65.06 8.19 29.69
C ASP A 167 -65.04 6.67 29.41
#